data_AF-A0A0K2RNT2-F1
#
_entry.id   AF-A0A0K2RNT2-F1
#
_cell.length_a   1.000
_cell.length_b   1.000
_cell.length_c   1.000
_cell.angle_alpha   90.00
_cell.angle_beta   90.00
_cell.angle_gamma   90.00
#
_symmetry.space_group_name_H-M   'P 1'
#
loop_
_entity.id
_entity.type
_entity.pdbx_description
1 polymer ?
#
loop_
_entity_poly.entity_id
_entity_poly.type
_entity_poly.pdbx_seq_one_letter_code
_entity_poly.pdbx_strand_id
1 'polypeptide(L)'
;MTVVAPVASDALRELAASGLLTWEPRTYLSSDVDGVWFVQTATGVPAMDAQVAADAEAQRIWCVNASDHESSAAWTPAVAVVDDVKIAINAGGDPRRAMALRDAVATALETGDLPLRRRRASTGSVALVGGGPGDSGLITVRGRRLLGQADVVVADRLGPRDLLQELAPDVRVIEVGKTPATTPCRNWRSTGSWWRKPWPATVWCGSKAATPTSWAAAARKPNSAGRTASR
;
A
#
# COMPACT_ATOMS: atom_id res chain seq x y z
N MET A 1 -21.82 1.72 16.42
CA MET A 1 -22.58 1.04 15.37
C MET A 1 -23.65 0.21 16.04
N THR A 2 -24.88 0.26 15.53
CA THR A 2 -26.01 -0.50 16.07
C THR A 2 -26.44 -1.55 15.05
N VAL A 3 -26.75 -2.75 15.52
CA VAL A 3 -27.26 -3.86 14.71
C VAL A 3 -28.62 -4.25 15.26
N VAL A 4 -29.67 -4.13 14.44
CA VAL A 4 -31.03 -4.52 14.78
C VAL A 4 -31.33 -5.86 14.08
N ALA A 5 -31.44 -6.94 14.86
CA ALA A 5 -31.78 -8.25 14.33
C ALA A 5 -32.34 -9.14 15.45
N PRO A 6 -33.42 -9.91 15.20
CA PRO A 6 -34.02 -10.77 16.22
C PRO A 6 -33.07 -11.88 16.68
N VAL A 7 -32.18 -12.32 15.80
CA VAL A 7 -31.15 -13.32 16.07
C VAL A 7 -29.81 -12.81 15.54
N ALA A 8 -28.75 -13.05 16.31
CA ALA A 8 -27.37 -12.72 15.95
C ALA A 8 -26.51 -13.98 15.92
N SER A 9 -25.52 -14.00 15.03
CA SER A 9 -24.47 -15.01 15.03
C SER A 9 -23.57 -14.86 16.27
N ASP A 10 -22.84 -15.91 16.63
CA ASP A 10 -21.97 -15.87 17.81
C ASP A 10 -20.88 -14.80 17.70
N ALA A 11 -20.31 -14.61 16.50
CA ALA A 11 -19.36 -13.53 16.23
C ALA A 11 -19.95 -12.13 16.52
N LEU A 12 -21.22 -11.90 16.16
CA LEU A 12 -21.91 -10.63 16.43
C LEU A 12 -22.15 -10.44 17.94
N ARG A 13 -22.49 -11.51 18.65
CA ARG A 13 -22.68 -11.49 20.11
C ARG A 13 -21.38 -11.18 20.84
N GLU A 14 -20.26 -11.75 20.40
CA GLU A 14 -18.93 -11.46 20.96
C GLU A 14 -18.52 -9.99 20.75
N LEU A 15 -18.81 -9.43 19.58
CA LEU A 15 -18.59 -8.00 19.31
C LEU A 15 -19.48 -7.11 20.18
N ALA A 16 -20.73 -7.49 20.43
CA ALA A 16 -21.61 -6.77 21.35
C ALA A 16 -21.09 -6.85 22.80
N ALA A 17 -20.67 -8.05 23.24
CA ALA A 17 -20.15 -8.29 24.58
C ALA A 17 -18.84 -7.53 24.86
N SER A 18 -18.01 -7.33 23.82
CA SER A 18 -16.79 -6.52 23.90
C SER A 18 -17.04 -5.01 23.78
N GLY A 19 -18.28 -4.57 23.60
CA GLY A 19 -18.65 -3.15 23.48
C GLY A 19 -18.27 -2.50 22.15
N LEU A 20 -17.91 -3.29 21.13
CA LEU A 20 -17.56 -2.80 19.79
C LEU A 20 -18.81 -2.42 18.97
N LEU A 21 -19.97 -2.96 19.32
CA LEU A 21 -21.27 -2.61 18.74
C LEU A 21 -22.40 -2.73 19.77
N THR A 22 -23.53 -2.13 19.45
CA THR A 22 -24.79 -2.32 20.18
C THR A 22 -25.66 -3.27 19.38
N TRP A 23 -26.09 -4.38 19.98
CA TRP A 23 -27.05 -5.30 19.36
C TRP A 23 -28.43 -5.14 20.00
N GLU A 24 -29.44 -4.92 19.17
CA GLU A 24 -30.85 -4.87 19.58
C GLU A 24 -31.57 -6.14 19.08
N PRO A 25 -31.92 -7.08 19.98
CA PRO A 25 -32.50 -8.38 19.63
C PRO A 25 -33.99 -8.28 19.27
N ARG A 26 -34.31 -7.53 18.22
CA ARG A 26 -35.68 -7.28 17.74
C ARG A 26 -35.72 -7.09 16.21
N THR A 27 -36.93 -7.04 15.67
CA THR A 27 -37.18 -6.69 14.27
C THR A 27 -37.02 -5.17 14.06
N TYR A 28 -36.74 -4.79 12.82
CA TYR A 28 -36.64 -3.42 12.36
C TYR A 28 -37.94 -2.62 12.59
N LEU A 29 -37.77 -1.34 12.93
CA LEU A 29 -38.81 -0.31 13.00
C LEU A 29 -38.36 0.88 12.14
N SER A 30 -39.31 1.58 11.50
CA SER A 30 -38.99 2.76 10.67
C SER A 30 -38.28 3.89 11.43
N SER A 31 -38.44 3.98 12.76
CA SER A 31 -37.71 4.94 13.60
C SER A 31 -36.22 4.57 13.79
N ASP A 32 -35.79 3.36 13.41
CA ASP A 32 -34.41 2.91 13.60
C ASP A 32 -33.42 3.65 12.69
N VAL A 33 -33.93 4.30 11.64
CA VAL A 33 -33.12 5.16 10.77
C VAL A 33 -33.05 6.60 11.28
N ASP A 34 -33.77 6.95 12.34
CA ASP A 34 -33.81 8.34 12.82
C ASP A 34 -32.43 8.77 13.34
N GLY A 35 -31.90 9.85 12.76
CA GLY A 35 -30.64 10.45 13.20
C GLY A 35 -29.38 9.67 12.83
N VAL A 36 -29.50 8.60 12.04
CA VAL A 36 -28.32 7.87 11.53
C VAL A 36 -27.81 8.49 10.23
N TRP A 37 -26.52 8.33 9.96
CA TRP A 37 -25.88 8.85 8.75
C TRP A 37 -25.75 7.82 7.63
N PHE A 38 -25.85 6.54 7.99
CA PHE A 38 -25.62 5.42 7.08
C PHE A 38 -26.37 4.18 7.58
N VAL A 39 -27.02 3.47 6.66
CA VAL A 39 -27.77 2.25 6.89
C VAL A 39 -27.27 1.16 5.95
N GLN A 40 -27.16 -0.06 6.47
CA GLN A 40 -26.89 -1.25 5.66
C GLN A 40 -27.94 -2.31 5.97
N THR A 41 -28.63 -2.77 4.94
CA THR A 41 -29.67 -3.80 5.05
C THR A 41 -29.08 -5.13 4.59
N ALA A 42 -29.30 -6.18 5.37
CA ALA A 42 -28.81 -7.53 5.10
C ALA A 42 -29.70 -8.55 5.83
N THR A 43 -31.02 -8.34 5.78
CA THR A 43 -31.96 -9.14 6.59
C THR A 43 -32.23 -10.52 5.98
N GLY A 44 -31.89 -10.72 4.70
CA GLY A 44 -32.26 -11.92 3.94
C GLY A 44 -33.74 -11.95 3.55
N VAL A 45 -34.49 -10.89 3.83
CA VAL A 45 -35.91 -10.73 3.50
C VAL A 45 -36.06 -9.49 2.60
N PRO A 46 -36.18 -9.66 1.27
CA PRO A 46 -36.14 -8.54 0.32
C PRO A 46 -37.17 -7.44 0.59
N ALA A 47 -38.37 -7.79 1.07
CA ALA A 47 -39.40 -6.82 1.42
C ALA A 47 -38.99 -5.93 2.61
N MET A 48 -38.31 -6.49 3.60
CA MET A 48 -37.80 -5.74 4.74
C MET A 48 -36.65 -4.83 4.31
N ASP A 49 -35.71 -5.35 3.50
CA ASP A 49 -34.59 -4.56 3.00
C ASP A 49 -35.06 -3.37 2.13
N ALA A 50 -36.11 -3.56 1.32
CA ALA A 50 -36.74 -2.50 0.54
C ALA A 50 -37.45 -1.46 1.43
N GLN A 51 -38.13 -1.88 2.49
CA GLN A 51 -38.74 -0.96 3.46
C GLN A 51 -37.68 -0.09 4.13
N VAL A 52 -36.60 -0.68 4.64
CA VAL A 52 -35.51 0.05 5.29
C VAL A 52 -34.86 1.04 4.32
N ALA A 53 -34.67 0.64 3.05
CA ALA A 53 -34.14 1.53 2.03
C ALA A 53 -35.06 2.72 1.74
N ALA A 54 -36.39 2.50 1.69
CA ALA A 54 -37.36 3.57 1.49
C ALA A 54 -37.41 4.54 2.69
N ASP A 55 -37.36 4.02 3.92
CA ASP A 55 -37.34 4.82 5.15
C ASP A 55 -36.07 5.67 5.24
N ALA A 56 -34.91 5.11 4.85
CA ALA A 56 -33.64 5.84 4.77
C ALA A 56 -33.67 6.94 3.69
N GLU A 57 -34.17 6.63 2.49
CA GLU A 57 -34.29 7.59 1.38
C GLU A 57 -35.20 8.77 1.74
N ALA A 58 -36.33 8.50 2.42
CA ALA A 58 -37.25 9.53 2.88
C ALA A 58 -36.57 10.58 3.79
N GLN A 59 -35.53 10.16 4.52
CA GLN A 59 -34.74 11.01 5.40
C GLN A 59 -33.40 11.46 4.79
N ARG A 60 -33.12 11.12 3.52
CA ARG A 60 -31.85 11.39 2.80
C ARG A 60 -30.63 10.78 3.47
N ILE A 61 -30.79 9.55 3.96
CA ILE A 61 -29.75 8.76 4.61
C ILE A 61 -29.17 7.79 3.59
N TRP A 62 -27.84 7.66 3.55
CA TRP A 62 -27.19 6.70 2.67
C TRP A 62 -27.54 5.26 3.08
N CYS A 63 -28.18 4.52 2.18
CA CYS A 63 -28.52 3.13 2.40
C CYS A 63 -27.80 2.22 1.39
N VAL A 64 -27.11 1.19 1.91
CA VAL A 64 -26.63 0.05 1.12
C VAL A 64 -27.61 -1.10 1.30
N ASN A 65 -28.33 -1.44 0.23
CA ASN A 65 -29.22 -2.60 0.20
C ASN A 65 -28.46 -3.85 -0.29
N ALA A 66 -28.26 -4.85 0.58
CA ALA A 66 -27.55 -6.07 0.21
C ALA A 66 -28.37 -7.03 -0.66
N SER A 67 -29.71 -6.89 -0.68
CA SER A 67 -30.60 -7.76 -1.44
C SER A 67 -30.83 -7.29 -2.88
N ASP A 68 -30.67 -6.00 -3.15
CA ASP A 68 -30.82 -5.42 -4.49
C ASP A 68 -29.78 -4.32 -4.72
N HIS A 69 -28.80 -4.65 -5.56
CA HIS A 69 -27.68 -3.79 -5.87
C HIS A 69 -27.99 -2.74 -6.95
N GLU A 70 -29.00 -2.95 -7.79
CA GLU A 70 -29.37 -2.02 -8.86
C GLU A 70 -30.21 -0.85 -8.34
N SER A 71 -31.03 -1.09 -7.30
CA SER A 71 -31.87 -0.06 -6.67
C SER A 71 -31.26 0.58 -5.41
N SER A 72 -30.06 0.16 -5.01
CA SER A 72 -29.38 0.68 -3.82
C SER A 72 -28.79 2.07 -4.04
N ALA A 73 -29.13 3.03 -3.16
CA ALA A 73 -28.61 4.40 -3.20
C ALA A 73 -27.09 4.49 -2.98
N ALA A 74 -26.49 3.48 -2.35
CA ALA A 74 -25.05 3.36 -2.17
C ALA A 74 -24.54 1.95 -2.51
N TRP A 75 -23.28 1.87 -2.94
CA TRP A 75 -22.59 0.64 -3.31
C TRP A 75 -21.37 0.39 -2.42
N THR A 76 -21.13 -0.86 -2.02
CA THR A 76 -19.89 -1.27 -1.33
C THR A 76 -18.86 -1.79 -2.34
N PRO A 77 -17.81 -1.01 -2.68
CA PRO A 77 -16.78 -1.46 -3.61
C PRO A 77 -15.95 -2.62 -3.05
N ALA A 78 -15.29 -3.37 -3.93
CA ALA A 78 -14.18 -4.24 -3.51
C ALA A 78 -13.00 -3.36 -3.10
N VAL A 79 -12.53 -3.49 -1.86
CA VAL A 79 -11.46 -2.65 -1.29
C VAL A 79 -10.20 -3.46 -1.00
N ALA A 80 -9.05 -2.93 -1.40
CA ALA A 80 -7.72 -3.40 -0.98
C ALA A 80 -6.93 -2.26 -0.32
N VAL A 81 -6.03 -2.62 0.59
CA VAL A 81 -5.04 -1.69 1.13
C VAL A 81 -3.68 -2.33 0.99
N VAL A 82 -2.78 -1.66 0.26
CA VAL A 82 -1.37 -2.06 0.10
C VAL A 82 -0.52 -0.92 0.64
N ASP A 83 0.14 -1.15 1.77
CA ASP A 83 0.81 -0.12 2.59
C ASP A 83 -0.10 1.08 2.93
N ASP A 84 0.18 2.26 2.37
CA ASP A 84 -0.59 3.50 2.51
C ASP A 84 -1.55 3.76 1.34
N VAL A 85 -1.64 2.86 0.36
CA VAL A 85 -2.52 3.00 -0.80
C VAL A 85 -3.81 2.21 -0.57
N LYS A 86 -4.95 2.91 -0.58
CA LYS A 86 -6.29 2.30 -0.57
C LYS A 86 -6.89 2.31 -1.97
N ILE A 87 -7.35 1.15 -2.44
CA ILE A 87 -8.01 0.98 -3.73
C ILE A 87 -9.46 0.57 -3.48
N ALA A 88 -10.39 1.17 -4.22
CA ALA A 88 -11.80 0.80 -4.23
C ALA A 88 -12.24 0.56 -5.68
N ILE A 89 -12.84 -0.60 -5.96
CA ILE A 89 -13.28 -1.00 -7.31
C ILE A 89 -14.77 -1.33 -7.28
N ASN A 90 -15.55 -0.62 -8.09
CA ASN A 90 -16.99 -0.85 -8.25
C ASN A 90 -17.34 -1.82 -9.39
N ALA A 91 -16.49 -1.89 -10.43
CA ALA A 91 -16.65 -2.73 -11.63
C ALA A 91 -18.06 -2.74 -12.27
N GLY A 92 -18.76 -1.60 -12.26
CA GLY A 92 -20.07 -1.47 -12.91
C GLY A 92 -21.16 -2.35 -12.30
N GLY A 93 -20.97 -2.76 -11.04
CA GLY A 93 -21.94 -3.55 -10.30
C GLY A 93 -21.77 -5.07 -10.39
N ASP A 94 -20.67 -5.56 -10.99
CA ASP A 94 -20.31 -6.97 -10.97
C ASP A 94 -19.36 -7.27 -9.79
N PRO A 95 -19.83 -7.94 -8.70
CA PRO A 95 -19.00 -8.16 -7.51
C PRO A 95 -17.80 -9.07 -7.80
N ARG A 96 -17.96 -10.08 -8.66
CA ARG A 96 -16.88 -11.03 -8.96
C ARG A 96 -15.79 -10.36 -9.79
N ARG A 97 -16.19 -9.56 -10.77
CA ARG A 97 -15.25 -8.74 -11.54
C ARG A 97 -14.56 -7.70 -10.67
N ALA A 98 -15.28 -7.06 -9.75
CA ALA A 98 -14.70 -6.11 -8.80
C ALA A 98 -13.63 -6.77 -7.93
N MET A 99 -13.90 -7.96 -7.38
CA MET A 99 -12.92 -8.73 -6.60
C MET A 99 -11.71 -9.12 -7.44
N ALA A 100 -11.91 -9.69 -8.63
CA ALA A 100 -10.81 -10.11 -9.51
C ALA A 100 -9.90 -8.93 -9.91
N LEU A 101 -10.48 -7.78 -10.25
CA LEU A 101 -9.71 -6.57 -10.54
C LEU A 101 -9.00 -6.05 -9.30
N ARG A 102 -9.66 -6.09 -8.13
CA ARG A 102 -9.09 -5.61 -6.86
C ARG A 102 -7.87 -6.44 -6.49
N ASP A 103 -7.94 -7.76 -6.65
CA ASP A 103 -6.84 -8.67 -6.37
C ASP A 103 -5.69 -8.49 -7.37
N ALA A 104 -6.00 -8.30 -8.66
CA ALA A 104 -5.01 -8.03 -9.69
C ALA A 104 -4.25 -6.71 -9.43
N VAL A 105 -4.97 -5.63 -9.11
CA VAL A 105 -4.35 -4.34 -8.81
C VAL A 105 -3.55 -4.40 -7.50
N ALA A 106 -4.07 -5.08 -6.47
CA ALA A 106 -3.33 -5.28 -5.22
C ALA A 106 -2.02 -6.04 -5.46
N THR A 107 -2.07 -7.13 -6.24
CA THR A 107 -0.87 -7.89 -6.63
C THR A 107 0.12 -7.01 -7.37
N ALA A 108 -0.33 -6.22 -8.33
CA ALA A 108 0.55 -5.33 -9.11
C ALA A 108 1.22 -4.23 -8.25
N LEU A 109 0.56 -3.76 -7.18
CA LEU A 109 1.19 -2.87 -6.19
C LEU A 109 2.18 -3.61 -5.27
N GLU A 110 1.92 -4.87 -4.93
CA GLU A 110 2.83 -5.67 -4.11
C GLU A 110 4.09 -6.06 -4.87
N THR A 111 3.96 -6.37 -6.17
CA THR A 111 5.08 -6.71 -7.06
C THR A 111 5.87 -5.50 -7.54
N GLY A 112 5.26 -4.31 -7.50
CA GLY A 112 5.87 -3.07 -7.98
C GLY A 112 5.75 -2.85 -9.49
N ASP A 113 4.78 -3.51 -10.13
CA ASP A 113 4.46 -3.30 -11.54
C ASP A 113 3.60 -2.04 -11.75
N LEU A 114 2.95 -1.55 -10.68
CA LEU A 114 2.29 -0.25 -10.65
C LEU A 114 3.15 0.81 -9.94
N PRO A 115 2.94 2.12 -10.21
CA PRO A 115 3.72 3.19 -9.59
C PRO A 115 3.57 3.20 -8.06
N LEU A 116 4.69 3.05 -7.34
CA LEU A 116 4.72 3.02 -5.86
C LEU A 116 5.43 4.21 -5.22
N ARG A 117 6.08 5.05 -6.02
CA ARG A 117 6.91 6.14 -5.51
C ARG A 117 6.06 7.24 -4.87
N ARG A 118 6.34 7.53 -3.60
CA ARG A 118 5.74 8.65 -2.89
C ARG A 118 6.31 9.97 -3.42
N ARG A 119 5.44 10.93 -3.73
CA ARG A 119 5.86 12.27 -4.20
C ARG A 119 6.08 13.30 -3.10
N ARG A 120 5.61 13.04 -1.88
CA ARG A 120 5.78 13.96 -0.74
C ARG A 120 7.07 13.64 0.02
N ALA A 121 7.81 14.68 0.41
CA ALA A 121 9.05 14.54 1.15
C ALA A 121 8.85 13.73 2.44
N SER A 122 9.68 12.69 2.61
CA SER A 122 9.80 11.89 3.83
C SER A 122 11.27 11.74 4.18
N THR A 123 11.57 11.27 5.39
CA THR A 123 12.95 10.94 5.77
C THR A 123 13.53 9.93 4.79
N GLY A 124 14.64 10.30 4.14
CA GLY A 124 15.32 9.43 3.20
C GLY A 124 15.76 8.12 3.85
N SER A 125 15.60 7.02 3.11
CA SER A 125 16.05 5.69 3.51
C SER A 125 17.01 5.13 2.45
N VAL A 126 17.85 4.18 2.85
CA VAL A 126 18.75 3.48 1.93
C VAL A 126 18.42 1.99 1.96
N ALA A 127 18.18 1.39 0.79
CA ALA A 127 17.99 -0.05 0.65
C ALA A 127 19.08 -0.68 -0.23
N LEU A 128 19.56 -1.85 0.17
CA LEU A 128 20.44 -2.68 -0.63
C LEU A 128 19.62 -3.78 -1.30
N VAL A 129 19.67 -3.85 -2.62
CA VAL A 129 18.93 -4.81 -3.43
C VAL A 129 19.93 -5.66 -4.22
N GLY A 130 19.81 -6.98 -4.09
CA GLY A 130 20.54 -7.90 -4.96
C GLY A 130 19.92 -7.90 -6.34
N GLY A 131 20.70 -7.61 -7.37
CA GLY A 131 20.22 -7.53 -8.75
C GLY A 131 19.93 -8.88 -9.42
N GLY A 132 20.14 -10.00 -8.72
CA GLY A 132 20.10 -11.33 -9.33
C GLY A 132 21.31 -11.61 -10.23
N PRO A 133 21.38 -12.79 -10.88
CA PRO A 133 22.51 -13.19 -11.72
C PRO A 133 22.55 -12.52 -13.11
N GLY A 134 21.57 -11.68 -13.45
CA GLY A 134 21.52 -10.90 -14.68
C GLY A 134 20.12 -10.74 -15.25
N ASP A 135 19.33 -11.83 -15.26
CA ASP A 135 17.94 -11.82 -15.70
C ASP A 135 17.06 -10.98 -14.75
N SER A 136 16.28 -10.05 -15.31
CA SER A 136 15.40 -9.14 -14.57
C SER A 136 14.25 -9.85 -13.86
N GLY A 137 13.88 -11.06 -14.30
CA GLY A 137 12.92 -11.93 -13.63
C GLY A 137 13.48 -12.63 -12.40
N LEU A 138 14.80 -12.64 -12.20
CA LEU A 138 15.45 -13.28 -11.05
C LEU A 138 15.73 -12.31 -9.89
N ILE A 139 15.30 -11.06 -10.00
CA ILE A 139 15.25 -10.16 -8.84
C ILE A 139 14.14 -10.61 -7.88
N THR A 140 14.36 -10.42 -6.57
CA THR A 140 13.28 -10.68 -5.60
C THR A 140 12.12 -9.70 -5.78
N VAL A 141 10.89 -10.14 -5.48
CA VAL A 141 9.70 -9.28 -5.46
C VAL A 141 9.93 -8.02 -4.62
N ARG A 142 10.56 -8.17 -3.43
CA ARG A 142 10.92 -7.03 -2.58
C ARG A 142 11.93 -6.09 -3.25
N GLY A 143 12.89 -6.62 -4.00
CA GLY A 143 13.88 -5.84 -4.73
C GLY A 143 13.25 -5.00 -5.84
N ARG A 144 12.39 -5.60 -6.67
CA ARG A 144 11.63 -4.89 -7.71
C ARG A 144 10.77 -3.78 -7.12
N ARG A 145 10.03 -4.10 -6.05
CA ARG A 145 9.18 -3.13 -5.34
C ARG A 145 9.97 -1.93 -4.80
N LEU A 146 11.16 -2.17 -4.22
CA LEU A 146 12.03 -1.09 -3.74
C LEU A 146 12.56 -0.22 -4.88
N LEU A 147 12.93 -0.81 -6.01
CA LEU A 147 13.38 -0.07 -7.19
C LEU A 147 12.26 0.81 -7.77
N GLY A 148 11.02 0.32 -7.82
CA GLY A 148 9.85 1.12 -8.22
C GLY A 148 9.49 2.28 -7.27
N GLN A 149 10.01 2.27 -6.04
CA GLN A 149 9.85 3.35 -5.05
C GLN A 149 11.02 4.34 -5.01
N ALA A 150 12.13 4.05 -5.70
CA ALA A 150 13.37 4.78 -5.55
C ALA A 150 13.32 6.16 -6.22
N ASP A 151 13.87 7.17 -5.54
CA ASP A 151 14.16 8.48 -6.14
C ASP A 151 15.49 8.46 -6.90
N VAL A 152 16.44 7.69 -6.35
CA VAL A 152 17.81 7.54 -6.86
C VAL A 152 18.18 6.06 -6.83
N VAL A 153 18.63 5.54 -7.97
CA VAL A 153 19.16 4.18 -8.09
C VAL A 153 20.66 4.25 -8.34
N VAL A 154 21.43 3.59 -7.50
CA VAL A 154 22.88 3.45 -7.68
C VAL A 154 23.16 2.02 -8.12
N ALA A 155 23.64 1.84 -9.35
CA ALA A 155 23.81 0.53 -9.96
C ALA A 155 25.24 0.30 -10.44
N ASP A 156 25.78 -0.90 -10.28
CA ASP A 156 27.03 -1.33 -10.95
C ASP A 156 26.72 -2.02 -12.29
N ARG A 157 27.73 -2.13 -13.17
CA ARG A 157 27.63 -2.70 -14.51
C ARG A 157 27.09 -4.12 -14.56
N LEU A 158 27.22 -4.87 -13.47
CA LEU A 158 26.76 -6.24 -13.37
C LEU A 158 25.30 -6.37 -12.89
N GLY A 159 24.63 -5.26 -12.56
CA GLY A 159 23.21 -5.25 -12.23
C GLY A 159 22.29 -5.50 -13.45
N PRO A 160 21.00 -5.82 -13.22
CA PRO A 160 20.03 -6.08 -14.28
C PRO A 160 19.69 -4.78 -15.01
N ARG A 161 20.35 -4.55 -16.14
CA ARG A 161 20.23 -3.29 -16.91
C ARG A 161 18.84 -3.08 -17.49
N ASP A 162 18.18 -4.15 -17.89
CA ASP A 162 16.84 -4.07 -18.49
C ASP A 162 15.84 -3.48 -17.49
N LEU A 163 15.96 -3.84 -16.20
CA LEU A 163 15.11 -3.32 -15.13
C LEU A 163 15.38 -1.83 -14.83
N LEU A 164 16.58 -1.32 -15.12
CA LEU A 164 16.87 0.11 -15.01
C LEU A 164 16.16 0.92 -16.11
N GLN A 165 15.83 0.31 -17.25
CA GLN A 165 15.10 0.96 -18.34
C GLN A 165 13.60 1.08 -18.04
N GLU A 166 13.09 0.21 -17.16
CA GLU A 166 11.69 0.22 -16.71
C GLU A 166 11.43 1.27 -15.61
N LEU A 167 12.48 1.89 -15.07
CA LEU A 167 12.34 2.92 -14.03
C LEU A 167 11.63 4.16 -14.57
N ALA A 168 10.92 4.86 -13.67
CA ALA A 168 10.24 6.10 -14.04
C ALA A 168 11.25 7.15 -14.57
N PRO A 169 10.86 7.98 -15.56
CA PRO A 169 11.80 8.89 -16.25
C PRO A 169 12.50 9.91 -15.35
N ASP A 170 11.94 10.20 -14.18
CA ASP A 170 12.46 11.15 -13.21
C ASP A 170 13.33 10.50 -12.12
N VAL A 171 13.56 9.17 -12.20
CA VAL A 171 14.47 8.45 -11.31
C VAL A 171 15.91 8.70 -11.73
N ARG A 172 16.74 9.15 -10.79
CA ARG A 172 18.16 9.39 -11.06
C ARG A 172 18.97 8.11 -10.96
N VAL A 173 19.47 7.61 -12.08
CA VAL A 173 20.39 6.46 -12.10
C VAL A 173 21.85 6.93 -12.01
N ILE A 174 22.62 6.35 -11.09
CA ILE A 174 24.06 6.61 -10.88
C ILE A 174 24.82 5.31 -11.11
N GLU A 175 25.55 5.23 -12.21
CA GLU A 175 26.40 4.09 -12.55
C GLU A 175 27.69 4.12 -11.72
N VAL A 176 27.95 3.03 -10.97
CA VAL A 176 29.13 2.85 -10.13
C VAL A 176 29.85 1.56 -10.51
N GLY A 177 30.95 1.65 -11.26
CA GLY A 177 31.70 0.47 -11.68
C GLY A 177 33.07 0.81 -12.24
N LYS A 178 33.93 -0.19 -12.40
CA LYS A 178 35.29 -0.03 -12.95
C LYS A 178 35.34 -0.56 -14.38
N THR A 179 35.72 0.28 -15.34
CA THR A 179 35.93 -0.14 -16.74
C THR A 179 37.35 -0.72 -16.90
N PRO A 180 37.58 -1.79 -17.68
CA PRO A 180 38.92 -2.35 -17.88
C PRO A 180 39.91 -1.38 -18.55
N ALA A 181 39.41 -0.39 -19.30
CA ALA A 181 40.22 0.51 -20.13
C ALA A 181 40.32 1.95 -19.59
N THR A 182 40.00 2.19 -18.31
CA THR A 182 40.09 3.54 -17.75
C THR A 182 40.62 3.50 -16.33
N THR A 183 41.58 4.37 -16.05
CA THR A 183 42.08 4.73 -14.72
C THR A 183 40.89 4.81 -13.74
N PRO A 184 40.99 4.26 -12.51
CA PRO A 184 39.87 4.25 -11.57
C PRO A 184 39.24 5.63 -11.48
N CYS A 185 37.91 5.69 -11.39
CA CYS A 185 37.15 6.91 -11.13
C CYS A 185 37.81 7.66 -9.96
N ARG A 186 38.69 8.62 -10.27
CA ARG A 186 39.66 9.19 -9.31
C ARG A 186 38.98 10.06 -8.26
N ASN A 187 37.70 10.35 -8.44
CA ASN A 187 36.87 11.15 -7.54
C ASN A 187 36.05 10.32 -6.54
N TRP A 188 35.94 8.99 -6.69
CA TRP A 188 35.03 8.19 -5.85
C TRP A 188 35.72 7.56 -4.64
N ARG A 189 37.05 7.50 -4.65
CA ARG A 189 37.84 6.87 -3.58
C ARG A 189 38.45 7.94 -2.68
N SER A 190 37.69 8.41 -1.68
CA SER A 190 38.25 8.78 -0.36
C SER A 190 37.24 9.31 0.65
N THR A 191 36.13 9.93 0.25
CA THR A 191 35.15 10.39 1.23
C THR A 191 33.99 9.42 1.33
N GLY A 192 34.03 8.56 2.35
CA GLY A 192 32.87 7.87 2.90
C GLY A 192 31.83 8.83 3.50
N SER A 193 31.44 9.85 2.72
CA SER A 193 30.53 10.93 3.07
C SER A 193 29.31 10.97 2.17
N TRP A 194 29.27 10.19 1.07
CA TRP A 194 28.13 10.20 0.16
C TRP A 194 26.87 9.63 0.82
N TRP A 195 27.00 8.57 1.62
CA TRP A 195 25.92 8.05 2.49
C TRP A 195 25.55 9.00 3.64
N ARG A 196 26.35 10.05 3.89
CA ARG A 196 26.04 11.11 4.88
C ARG A 196 25.28 12.27 4.27
N LYS A 197 25.13 12.33 2.94
CA LYS A 197 24.28 13.34 2.31
C LYS A 197 22.81 12.93 2.49
N PRO A 198 21.91 13.88 2.80
CA PRO A 198 20.48 13.61 2.93
C PRO A 198 19.89 13.37 1.55
N TRP A 199 20.03 12.15 1.04
CA TRP A 199 19.36 11.73 -0.17
C TRP A 199 17.92 11.32 0.17
N PRO A 200 16.91 11.73 -0.61
CA PRO A 200 15.61 11.08 -0.60
C PRO A 200 15.78 9.60 -1.05
N ALA A 201 14.79 8.75 -0.78
CA ALA A 201 14.89 7.29 -0.76
C ALA A 201 15.81 6.71 -1.86
N THR A 202 16.97 6.20 -1.43
CA THR A 202 18.04 5.71 -2.30
C THR A 202 18.05 4.19 -2.31
N VAL A 203 18.08 3.59 -3.50
CA VAL A 203 18.23 2.14 -3.65
C VAL A 203 19.54 1.84 -4.34
N TRP A 204 20.34 0.96 -3.74
CA TRP A 204 21.58 0.47 -4.34
C TRP A 204 21.36 -0.94 -4.89
N CYS A 205 21.68 -1.15 -6.16
CA CYS A 205 21.56 -2.43 -6.85
C CYS A 205 22.95 -2.93 -7.29
N GLY A 206 23.41 -4.05 -6.74
CA GLY A 206 24.71 -4.65 -7.08
C GLY A 206 24.62 -6.17 -7.21
N SER A 207 25.48 -6.79 -8.02
CA SER A 207 25.34 -8.22 -8.38
C SER A 207 26.27 -9.21 -7.68
N LYS A 208 27.18 -8.81 -6.79
CA LYS A 208 28.03 -9.78 -6.08
C LYS A 208 28.20 -9.51 -4.59
N ALA A 209 27.61 -10.40 -3.80
CA ALA A 209 28.24 -11.07 -2.65
C ALA A 209 29.02 -10.19 -1.66
N ALA A 210 28.37 -9.20 -1.08
CA ALA A 210 28.75 -8.79 0.26
C ALA A 210 27.59 -9.13 1.19
N THR A 211 27.89 -9.96 2.20
CA THR A 211 26.94 -10.36 3.22
C THR A 211 26.22 -9.13 3.79
N PRO A 212 24.89 -9.21 4.08
CA PRO A 212 24.12 -8.09 4.65
C PRO A 212 24.77 -7.48 5.91
N THR A 213 25.55 -8.28 6.64
CA THR A 213 26.24 -7.94 7.89
C THR A 213 27.38 -6.93 7.75
N SER A 214 28.18 -6.97 6.67
CA SER A 214 29.30 -6.01 6.53
C SER A 214 28.81 -4.60 6.21
N TRP A 215 27.64 -4.47 5.60
CA TRP A 215 27.04 -3.19 5.20
C TRP A 215 26.01 -2.65 6.19
N ALA A 216 25.27 -3.51 6.89
CA ALA A 216 24.40 -3.09 7.99
C ALA A 216 25.16 -2.37 9.11
N ALA A 217 26.45 -2.69 9.32
CA ALA A 217 27.34 -1.97 10.24
C ALA A 217 27.65 -0.53 9.77
N ALA A 218 27.65 -0.27 8.46
CA ALA A 218 27.86 1.06 7.90
C ALA A 218 26.58 1.92 7.93
N ALA A 219 25.41 1.30 7.72
CA ALA A 219 24.11 1.98 7.72
C ALA A 219 23.58 2.33 9.13
N ARG A 220 24.03 1.63 10.19
CA ARG A 220 23.59 1.87 11.58
C ARG A 220 24.30 3.01 12.31
N LYS A 221 25.30 3.68 11.71
CA LYS A 221 25.98 4.76 12.44
C LYS A 221 25.05 5.98 12.56
N PRO A 222 24.59 6.35 13.76
CA PRO A 222 23.75 7.53 13.93
C PRO A 222 24.55 8.78 13.56
N ASN A 223 23.83 9.78 13.08
CA ASN A 223 24.39 11.07 12.70
C ASN A 223 24.81 11.85 13.97
N SER A 224 25.95 11.49 14.58
CA SER A 224 26.51 12.18 15.74
C SER A 224 27.31 13.42 15.30
N ALA A 225 26.64 14.38 14.68
CA ALA A 225 27.20 15.71 14.42
C ALA A 225 26.09 16.75 14.62
N GLY A 226 25.89 17.14 15.87
CA GLY A 226 24.92 18.18 16.23
C GLY A 226 24.70 18.28 17.74
N ARG A 227 25.73 18.72 18.47
CA ARG A 227 25.62 19.40 19.79
C ARG A 227 27.02 19.75 20.29
N THR A 228 27.41 21.01 20.15
CA THR A 228 27.78 21.95 21.25
C THR A 228 28.58 23.13 20.69
N ALA A 229 27.98 24.32 20.71
CA ALA A 229 28.65 25.58 21.03
C ALA A 229 27.59 26.69 21.07
N SER A 230 26.95 26.86 22.24
CA SER A 230 26.32 28.12 22.63
C SER A 230 26.97 28.56 23.94
N ARG A 231 27.84 29.56 23.87
CA ARG A 231 28.01 30.68 24.79
C ARG A 231 29.14 31.57 24.29
#